data_AF-N9CAU9-F1
#
_entry.id   AF-N9CAU9-F1
#
_cell.length_a   1.000
_cell.length_b   1.000
_cell.length_c   1.000
_cell.angle_alpha   90.00
_cell.angle_beta   90.00
_cell.angle_gamma   90.00
#
_symmetry.space_group_name_H-M   'P 1'
#
loop_
_entity.id
_entity.type
_entity.pdbx_description
1 polymer ?
#
loop_
_entity_poly.entity_id
_entity_poly.type
_entity_poly.pdbx_seq_one_letter_code
_entity_poly.pdbx_strand_id
1 'polypeptide(L)'
;MRSNKRQISLSDMKDSFYQTGIVDWHISPRLGNETHEDGDADTTVMTARPELKRPPMYAVVLMNDDYTPMDFVIEILQQYFALNLDQATQVMLTVHYEGKGVAGVYPRDIAETKANQVNNYARSQGHPLLCQIEPKD
;
A
#
# COMPACT_ATOMS: atom_id res chain seq x y z
N MET A 1 27.92 -49.41 -8.59
CA MET A 1 27.03 -48.77 -7.59
C MET A 1 26.16 -47.74 -8.31
N ARG A 2 24.92 -48.09 -8.68
CA ARG A 2 23.97 -47.15 -9.31
C ARG A 2 22.95 -46.74 -8.25
N SER A 3 22.89 -45.44 -7.98
CA SER A 3 22.00 -44.82 -7.01
C SER A 3 20.58 -44.77 -7.56
N ASN A 4 19.62 -45.42 -6.89
CA ASN A 4 18.20 -45.37 -7.23
C ASN A 4 17.62 -44.03 -6.74
N LYS A 5 17.33 -43.12 -7.68
CA LYS A 5 16.48 -41.95 -7.40
C LYS A 5 15.05 -42.43 -7.19
N ARG A 6 14.47 -42.13 -6.02
CA ARG A 6 13.04 -42.41 -5.74
C ARG A 6 12.20 -41.59 -6.73
N GLN A 7 11.45 -42.28 -7.57
CA GLN A 7 10.47 -41.69 -8.46
C GLN A 7 9.23 -41.35 -7.63
N ILE A 8 9.05 -40.08 -7.30
CA ILE A 8 7.88 -39.60 -6.55
C ILE A 8 6.67 -39.69 -7.48
N SER A 9 5.64 -40.41 -7.04
CA SER A 9 4.42 -40.60 -7.82
C SER A 9 3.61 -39.31 -7.86
N LEU A 10 2.87 -39.10 -8.94
CA LEU A 10 1.92 -37.99 -9.08
C LEU A 10 0.80 -38.04 -8.02
N SER A 11 0.52 -39.21 -7.45
CA SER A 11 -0.38 -39.38 -6.31
C SER A 11 0.21 -38.75 -5.04
N ASP A 12 1.48 -39.06 -4.74
CA ASP A 12 2.16 -38.62 -3.52
C ASP A 12 2.33 -37.09 -3.48
N MET A 13 2.52 -36.49 -4.67
CA MET A 13 2.57 -35.04 -4.82
C MET A 13 1.19 -34.42 -4.53
N LYS A 14 0.11 -34.96 -5.10
CA LYS A 14 -1.25 -34.45 -4.87
C LYS A 14 -1.64 -34.49 -3.39
N ASP A 15 -1.32 -35.58 -2.69
CA ASP A 15 -1.61 -35.70 -1.26
C ASP A 15 -0.84 -34.67 -0.42
N SER A 16 0.43 -34.39 -0.77
CA SER A 16 1.21 -33.33 -0.12
C SER A 16 0.60 -31.93 -0.28
N PHE A 17 -0.06 -31.66 -1.42
CA PHE A 17 -0.68 -30.36 -1.69
C PHE A 17 -1.98 -30.18 -0.90
N TYR A 18 -2.80 -31.23 -0.77
CA TYR A 18 -4.01 -31.18 0.06
C TYR A 18 -3.69 -31.03 1.55
N GLN A 19 -2.57 -31.60 2.00
CA GLN A 19 -2.18 -31.55 3.41
C GLN A 19 -1.52 -30.23 3.83
N THR A 20 -1.06 -29.41 2.87
CA THR A 20 -0.36 -28.15 3.12
C THR A 20 -1.22 -26.90 2.90
N GLY A 21 -2.44 -27.03 2.37
CA GLY A 21 -3.36 -25.91 2.16
C GLY A 21 -2.93 -24.92 1.08
N ILE A 22 -2.01 -25.31 0.19
CA ILE A 22 -1.59 -24.49 -0.96
C ILE A 22 -2.62 -24.66 -2.09
N VAL A 23 -3.35 -23.58 -2.40
CA VAL A 23 -4.20 -23.51 -3.60
C VAL A 23 -3.40 -23.02 -4.79
N ASP A 24 -3.24 -23.88 -5.80
CA ASP A 24 -2.63 -23.50 -7.09
C ASP A 24 -3.69 -22.88 -8.01
N TRP A 25 -3.55 -21.58 -8.31
CA TRP A 25 -4.48 -20.81 -9.14
C TRP A 25 -4.45 -21.19 -10.63
N HIS A 26 -3.53 -22.05 -11.07
CA HIS A 26 -3.38 -22.43 -12.48
C HIS A 26 -4.24 -23.62 -12.93
N ILE A 27 -4.97 -24.29 -12.03
CA ILE A 27 -5.81 -25.44 -12.36
C ILE A 27 -7.28 -25.03 -12.27
N SER A 28 -7.88 -24.63 -13.40
CA SER A 28 -9.33 -24.52 -13.52
C SER A 28 -9.88 -25.82 -14.13
N PRO A 29 -10.53 -26.72 -13.36
CA PRO A 29 -11.16 -27.89 -13.94
C PRO A 29 -12.50 -27.45 -14.55
N ARG A 30 -12.57 -27.46 -15.89
CA ARG A 30 -13.85 -27.49 -16.60
C ARG A 30 -14.57 -28.77 -16.17
N LEU A 31 -15.66 -28.64 -15.41
CA LEU A 31 -16.52 -29.75 -15.02
C LEU A 31 -17.16 -30.38 -16.26
N GLY A 32 -16.70 -31.58 -16.61
CA GLY A 32 -17.43 -32.53 -17.44
C GLY A 32 -18.43 -33.28 -16.58
N ASN A 33 -19.65 -33.43 -17.11
CA ASN A 33 -20.81 -34.02 -16.47
C ASN A 33 -20.76 -35.55 -16.53
N GLU A 34 -20.58 -36.23 -15.40
CA GLU A 34 -20.95 -37.64 -15.22
C GLU A 34 -21.58 -37.86 -13.84
N THR A 35 -22.80 -38.38 -13.87
CA THR A 35 -23.66 -38.72 -12.74
C THR A 35 -23.23 -40.04 -12.10
N HIS A 36 -22.91 -40.05 -10.81
CA HIS A 36 -23.02 -41.23 -9.97
C HIS A 36 -23.38 -40.80 -8.53
N GLU A 37 -24.56 -41.22 -8.08
CA GLU A 37 -25.00 -41.19 -6.69
C GLU A 37 -24.30 -42.30 -5.91
N ASP A 38 -23.56 -41.94 -4.87
CA ASP A 38 -23.54 -42.73 -3.64
C ASP A 38 -23.22 -41.81 -2.45
N GLY A 39 -23.93 -42.04 -1.34
CA GLY A 39 -23.96 -41.16 -0.19
C GLY A 39 -22.73 -41.31 0.70
N ASP A 40 -21.93 -40.25 0.77
CA ASP A 40 -21.16 -39.90 1.96
C ASP A 40 -21.26 -38.38 2.13
N ALA A 41 -21.72 -37.95 3.30
CA ALA A 41 -21.98 -36.54 3.58
C ALA A 41 -20.66 -35.81 3.83
N ASP A 42 -19.88 -35.59 2.77
CA ASP A 42 -18.74 -34.69 2.75
C ASP A 42 -19.25 -33.27 3.03
N THR A 43 -19.16 -32.86 4.29
CA THR A 43 -19.51 -31.50 4.71
C THR A 43 -18.40 -30.57 4.22
N THR A 44 -18.56 -30.08 2.99
CA THR A 44 -17.62 -29.14 2.38
C THR A 44 -17.64 -27.83 3.17
N VAL A 45 -16.61 -27.59 3.99
CA VAL A 45 -16.46 -26.33 4.74
C VAL A 45 -16.13 -25.22 3.75
N MET A 46 -17.13 -24.43 3.36
CA MET A 46 -16.92 -23.23 2.55
C MET A 46 -16.19 -22.19 3.40
N THR A 47 -14.95 -21.86 3.05
CA THR A 47 -14.23 -20.75 3.68
C THR A 47 -14.87 -19.42 3.30
N ALA A 48 -15.22 -18.60 4.29
CA ALA A 48 -15.73 -17.26 4.04
C ALA A 48 -14.67 -16.42 3.31
N ARG A 49 -15.10 -15.55 2.38
CA ARG A 49 -14.18 -14.64 1.69
C ARG A 49 -13.51 -13.73 2.72
N PRO A 50 -12.18 -13.54 2.68
CA PRO A 50 -11.47 -12.70 3.64
C PRO A 50 -12.00 -11.25 3.59
N GLU A 51 -12.23 -10.66 4.76
CA GLU A 51 -12.63 -9.26 4.87
C GLU A 51 -11.43 -8.35 4.57
N LEU A 52 -11.56 -7.53 3.52
CA LEU A 52 -10.54 -6.57 3.13
C LEU A 52 -10.75 -5.25 3.88
N LYS A 53 -9.86 -4.94 4.83
CA LYS A 53 -9.85 -3.64 5.50
C LYS A 53 -9.19 -2.60 4.60
N ARG A 54 -9.81 -1.42 4.49
CA ARG A 54 -9.19 -0.26 3.82
C ARG A 54 -7.94 0.19 4.58
N PRO A 55 -6.84 0.54 3.88
CA PRO A 55 -5.63 1.01 4.55
C PRO A 55 -5.89 2.32 5.31
N PRO A 56 -5.22 2.52 6.47
CA PRO A 56 -5.31 3.79 7.20
C PRO A 56 -4.70 4.92 6.36
N MET A 57 -5.36 6.08 6.40
CA MET A 57 -4.94 7.27 5.67
C MET A 57 -4.15 8.20 6.61
N TYR A 58 -3.20 8.92 6.03
CA TYR A 58 -2.32 9.86 6.72
C TYR A 58 -2.29 11.17 5.96
N ALA A 59 -2.32 12.29 6.69
CA ALA A 59 -2.13 13.62 6.15
C ALA A 59 -0.63 13.94 6.13
N VAL A 60 -0.13 14.48 5.03
CA VAL A 60 1.22 15.06 4.92
C VAL A 60 1.09 16.55 5.23
N VAL A 61 1.83 17.00 6.23
CA VAL A 61 1.68 18.31 6.86
C VAL A 61 2.99 19.08 6.78
N LEU A 62 2.92 20.31 6.28
CA LEU A 62 4.02 21.29 6.32
C LEU A 62 3.87 22.15 7.58
N MET A 63 5.00 22.40 8.25
CA MET A 63 5.07 23.23 9.44
C MET A 63 5.69 24.60 9.10
N ASN A 64 5.18 25.65 9.72
CA ASN A 64 5.70 27.00 9.54
C ASN A 64 7.08 27.19 10.16
N ASP A 65 7.88 28.05 9.55
CA ASP A 65 9.16 28.54 10.07
C ASP A 65 9.46 29.94 9.50
N ASP A 66 10.40 30.65 10.11
CA ASP A 66 10.70 32.06 9.75
C ASP A 66 11.74 32.23 8.62
N TYR A 67 12.27 31.14 8.05
CA TYR A 67 13.43 31.18 7.16
C TYR A 67 13.18 30.61 5.76
N THR A 68 12.18 29.74 5.60
CA THR A 68 11.82 29.16 4.31
C THR A 68 11.01 30.16 3.47
N PRO A 69 11.45 30.52 2.25
CA PRO A 69 10.70 31.43 1.38
C PRO A 69 9.33 30.90 0.96
N MET A 70 8.34 31.80 0.82
CA MET A 70 6.98 31.43 0.39
C MET A 70 6.95 30.75 -0.99
N ASP A 71 7.72 31.27 -1.96
CA ASP A 71 7.80 30.71 -3.31
C ASP A 71 8.37 29.29 -3.31
N PHE A 72 9.30 29.00 -2.39
CA PHE A 72 9.86 27.65 -2.22
C PHE A 72 8.81 26.66 -1.70
N VAL A 73 7.95 27.09 -0.77
CA VAL A 73 6.82 26.28 -0.29
C VAL A 73 5.84 26.00 -1.43
N ILE A 74 5.52 27.01 -2.26
CA ILE A 74 4.66 26.86 -3.43
C ILE A 74 5.28 25.85 -4.42
N GLU A 75 6.57 25.95 -4.72
CA GLU A 75 7.29 25.01 -5.59
C GLU A 75 7.16 23.57 -5.09
N ILE A 76 7.39 23.33 -3.79
CA ILE A 76 7.22 22.01 -3.18
C ILE A 76 5.79 21.47 -3.38
N LEU A 77 4.79 22.32 -3.13
CA LEU A 77 3.38 21.96 -3.25
C LEU A 77 3.01 21.59 -4.70
N GLN A 78 3.55 22.31 -5.68
CA GLN A 78 3.35 22.00 -7.10
C GLN A 78 4.08 20.71 -7.51
N GLN A 79 5.36 20.58 -7.16
CA GLN A 79 6.22 19.50 -7.62
C GLN A 79 5.88 18.14 -6.97
N TYR A 80 5.67 18.11 -5.66
CA TYR A 80 5.50 16.86 -4.92
C TYR A 80 4.03 16.50 -4.65
N PHE A 81 3.12 17.47 -4.68
CA PHE A 81 1.69 17.24 -4.39
C PHE A 81 0.78 17.51 -5.59
N ALA A 82 1.34 17.94 -6.73
CA ALA A 82 0.60 18.23 -7.96
C ALA A 82 -0.53 19.24 -7.76
N LEU A 83 -0.36 20.16 -6.80
CA LEU A 83 -1.27 21.29 -6.64
C LEU A 83 -1.04 22.30 -7.75
N ASN A 84 -2.11 22.94 -8.22
CA ASN A 84 -1.96 24.11 -9.08
C ASN A 84 -1.50 25.33 -8.25
N LEU A 85 -1.18 26.44 -8.91
CA LEU A 85 -0.68 27.65 -8.24
C LEU A 85 -1.64 28.19 -7.18
N ASP A 86 -2.94 28.26 -7.47
CA ASP A 86 -3.93 28.81 -6.54
C ASP A 86 -4.06 27.93 -5.29
N GLN A 87 -4.14 26.61 -5.48
CA GLN A 87 -4.17 25.62 -4.40
C GLN A 87 -2.90 25.65 -3.55
N ALA A 88 -1.73 25.70 -4.20
CA ALA A 88 -0.44 25.77 -3.52
C ALA A 88 -0.30 27.06 -2.71
N THR A 89 -0.71 28.19 -3.28
CA THR A 89 -0.71 29.49 -2.59
C THR A 89 -1.61 29.46 -1.37
N GLN A 90 -2.82 28.90 -1.49
CA GLN A 90 -3.74 28.78 -0.37
C GLN A 90 -3.16 27.93 0.77
N VAL A 91 -2.61 26.75 0.45
CA VAL A 91 -1.97 25.89 1.46
C VAL A 91 -0.75 26.58 2.09
N MET A 92 0.07 27.27 1.29
CA MET A 92 1.22 28.03 1.79
C MET A 92 0.78 29.12 2.79
N LEU A 93 -0.26 29.89 2.47
CA LEU A 93 -0.79 30.91 3.37
C LEU A 93 -1.36 30.30 4.65
N THR A 94 -2.03 29.15 4.56
CA THR A 94 -2.48 28.39 5.74
C THR A 94 -1.29 28.00 6.62
N VAL A 95 -0.21 27.45 6.05
CA VAL A 95 1.01 27.14 6.81
C VAL A 95 1.52 28.40 7.51
N HIS A 96 1.66 29.50 6.78
CA HIS A 96 2.22 30.75 7.30
C HIS A 96 1.42 31.34 8.48
N TYR A 97 0.09 31.41 8.35
CA TYR A 97 -0.76 32.07 9.35
C TYR A 97 -1.25 31.14 10.46
N GLU A 98 -1.44 29.85 10.18
CA GLU A 98 -1.99 28.88 11.13
C GLU A 98 -0.91 27.99 11.76
N GLY A 99 0.34 28.13 11.33
CA GLY A 99 1.50 27.41 11.85
C GLY A 99 1.70 26.02 11.23
N LYS A 100 0.69 25.47 10.56
CA LYS A 100 0.78 24.22 9.79
C LYS A 100 -0.29 24.13 8.70
N GLY A 101 -0.06 23.31 7.69
CA GLY A 101 -1.01 23.11 6.59
C GLY A 101 -0.91 21.73 5.96
N VAL A 102 -2.05 21.18 5.53
CA VAL A 102 -2.11 19.85 4.89
C VAL A 102 -1.81 19.98 3.40
N ALA A 103 -0.73 19.35 2.96
CA ALA A 103 -0.33 19.31 1.56
C ALA A 103 -1.04 18.20 0.76
N GLY A 104 -1.41 17.09 1.42
CA GLY A 104 -2.13 15.98 0.80
C GLY A 104 -2.42 14.84 1.76
N VAL A 105 -3.23 13.87 1.32
CA VAL A 105 -3.65 12.72 2.14
C VAL A 105 -3.45 11.43 1.36
N TYR A 106 -2.75 10.48 1.95
CA TYR A 106 -2.31 9.25 1.28
C TYR A 106 -2.31 8.05 2.24
N PRO A 107 -2.26 6.81 1.74
CA PRO A 107 -1.84 5.66 2.55
C PRO A 107 -0.46 5.91 3.18
N ARG A 108 -0.23 5.29 4.34
CA ARG A 108 0.97 5.51 5.17
C ARG A 108 2.29 5.54 4.38
N ASP A 109 2.57 4.50 3.60
CA ASP A 109 3.86 4.36 2.91
C ASP A 109 4.12 5.51 1.90
N ILE A 110 3.06 5.95 1.22
CA ILE A 110 3.13 7.08 0.28
C ILE A 110 3.32 8.39 1.04
N ALA A 111 2.62 8.57 2.16
CA ALA A 111 2.74 9.76 3.00
C ALA A 111 4.17 9.88 3.57
N GLU A 112 4.73 8.81 4.13
CA GLU A 112 6.11 8.74 4.64
C GLU A 112 7.12 9.07 3.53
N THR A 113 6.93 8.49 2.34
CA THR A 113 7.80 8.73 1.19
C THR A 113 7.78 10.21 0.77
N LYS A 114 6.59 10.81 0.63
CA LYS A 114 6.46 12.21 0.25
C LYS A 114 7.06 13.15 1.29
N ALA A 115 6.80 12.92 2.58
CA ALA A 115 7.37 13.74 3.65
C ALA A 115 8.90 13.70 3.63
N ASN A 116 9.49 12.50 3.46
CA ASN A 116 10.94 12.34 3.35
C ASN A 116 11.52 13.03 2.11
N GLN A 117 10.86 12.93 0.95
CA GLN A 117 11.30 13.62 -0.27
C GLN A 117 11.35 15.13 -0.09
N VAL A 118 10.28 15.71 0.47
CA VAL A 118 10.20 17.15 0.74
C VAL A 118 11.27 17.60 1.73
N ASN A 119 11.43 16.89 2.84
CA ASN A 119 12.43 17.20 3.85
C ASN A 119 13.86 17.15 3.29
N ASN A 120 14.16 16.15 2.46
CA ASN A 120 15.47 16.01 1.84
C ASN A 120 15.73 17.14 0.84
N TYR A 121 14.71 17.51 0.06
CA TYR A 121 14.81 18.62 -0.87
C TYR A 121 15.03 19.95 -0.15
N ALA A 122 14.23 20.26 0.87
CA ALA A 122 14.38 21.46 1.69
C ALA A 122 15.79 21.57 2.29
N ARG A 123 16.31 20.48 2.88
CA ARG A 123 17.68 20.45 3.40
C ARG A 123 18.73 20.66 2.32
N SER A 124 18.55 20.08 1.13
CA SER A 124 19.48 20.26 0.01
C SER A 124 19.53 21.70 -0.50
N GLN A 125 18.44 22.45 -0.33
CA GLN A 125 18.33 23.87 -0.67
C GLN A 125 18.67 24.80 0.51
N GLY A 126 19.03 24.25 1.67
CA GLY A 126 19.40 25.04 2.86
C GLY A 126 18.22 25.62 3.64
N HIS A 127 16.99 25.14 3.40
CA HIS A 127 15.79 25.58 4.10
C HIS A 127 15.45 24.66 5.28
N PRO A 128 15.03 25.20 6.44
CA PRO A 128 14.67 24.39 7.61
C PRO A 128 13.25 23.83 7.58
N LEU A 129 12.52 23.98 6.45
CA LEU A 129 11.15 23.51 6.28
C LEU A 129 10.96 22.07 6.76
N LEU A 130 9.99 21.87 7.64
CA LEU A 130 9.63 20.57 8.18
C LEU A 130 8.34 20.05 7.56
N CYS A 131 8.41 18.82 7.07
CA CYS A 131 7.29 18.05 6.55
C CYS A 131 7.13 16.75 7.37
N GLN A 132 5.94 16.50 7.91
CA GLN A 132 5.64 15.31 8.72
C GLN A 132 4.33 14.64 8.28
N ILE A 133 4.04 13.47 8.83
CA ILE A 133 2.76 12.80 8.63
C ILE A 133 1.96 12.73 9.93
N GLU A 134 0.66 12.93 9.83
CA GLU A 134 -0.30 12.81 10.94
C GLU A 134 -1.36 11.77 10.57
N PRO A 135 -1.79 10.88 11.50
CA PRO A 135 -2.93 10.00 11.27
C PRO A 135 -4.15 10.82 10.86
N LYS A 136 -4.88 10.35 9.85
CA LYS A 136 -6.16 10.94 9.47
C LYS A 136 -7.28 9.98 9.84
N ASP A 137 -8.17 10.44 10.70
CA ASP A 137 -9.37 9.72 11.13
C ASP A 137 -10.38 9.49 9.98
#